data_AF-A0A962JKY3-F1
#
_entry.id   AF-A0A962JKY3-F1
#
_cell.length_a   1.000
_cell.length_b   1.000
_cell.length_c   1.000
_cell.angle_alpha   90.00
_cell.angle_beta   90.00
_cell.angle_gamma   90.00
#
_symmetry.space_group_name_H-M   'P 1'
#
loop_
_entity.id
_entity.type
_entity.pdbx_description
1 polymer ?
#
loop_
_entity_poly.entity_id
_entity_poly.type
_entity_poly.pdbx_seq_one_letter_code
_entity_poly.pdbx_strand_id
1 'polypeptide(L)'
;KGKFYATEHAVVVTAKGGINIDWAFHLLTYMNLNQYASQSAQPGLAVGKIETLQIPIPPLTEQARIVAILDKFDALTNSITQGLPREIELRQQQYEYYRDLLLSFAKPKELS
;
A
#
# COMPACT_ATOMS: atom_id res chain seq x y z
N LYS A 1 -19.11 -15.97 -5.81
CA LYS A 1 -18.24 -16.46 -4.72
C LYS A 1 -17.19 -17.37 -5.33
N GLY A 2 -15.96 -16.87 -5.56
CA GLY A 2 -14.84 -17.67 -6.06
C GLY A 2 -14.16 -18.41 -4.90
N LYS A 3 -13.80 -19.67 -5.10
CA LYS A 3 -13.03 -20.44 -4.11
C LYS A 3 -11.57 -19.96 -4.15
N PHE A 4 -11.13 -19.29 -3.10
CA PHE A 4 -9.72 -18.92 -2.91
C PHE A 4 -9.07 -19.97 -2.00
N TYR A 5 -7.94 -20.52 -2.42
CA TYR A 5 -7.14 -21.45 -1.62
C TYR A 5 -6.06 -20.67 -0.90
N ALA A 6 -6.26 -20.44 0.40
CA ALA A 6 -5.20 -19.96 1.26
C ALA A 6 -4.26 -21.13 1.57
N THR A 7 -2.98 -21.00 1.24
CA THR A 7 -1.94 -21.97 1.61
C THR A 7 -1.65 -21.88 3.13
N GLU A 8 -0.80 -22.78 3.63
CA GLU A 8 -0.39 -22.91 5.05
C GLU A 8 0.08 -21.60 5.73
N HIS A 9 0.37 -20.54 4.95
CA HIS A 9 0.86 -19.25 5.42
C HIS A 9 -0.10 -18.07 5.16
N ALA A 10 -1.38 -18.34 4.83
CA ALA A 10 -2.37 -17.31 4.60
C ALA A 10 -3.67 -17.60 5.37
N VAL A 11 -4.27 -16.55 5.94
CA VAL A 11 -5.56 -16.62 6.61
C VAL A 11 -6.52 -15.68 5.90
N VAL A 12 -7.66 -16.20 5.46
CA VAL A 12 -8.73 -15.38 4.88
C VAL A 12 -9.77 -15.10 5.94
N VAL A 13 -10.08 -13.83 6.12
CA VAL A 13 -11.13 -13.37 7.04
C VAL A 13 -12.28 -12.74 6.26
N THR A 14 -13.49 -12.86 6.80
CA THR A 14 -14.67 -12.17 6.27
C THR A 14 -15.20 -11.24 7.35
N ALA A 15 -15.39 -9.97 7.00
CA ALA A 15 -15.96 -8.98 7.90
C ALA A 15 -17.40 -9.36 8.27
N LYS A 16 -17.73 -9.29 9.56
CA LYS A 16 -19.12 -9.40 10.03
C LYS A 16 -19.89 -8.12 9.66
N GLY A 17 -21.22 -8.18 9.66
CA GLY A 17 -22.06 -7.00 9.42
C GLY A 17 -21.71 -5.85 10.38
N GLY A 18 -21.73 -4.62 9.87
CA GLY A 18 -21.35 -3.42 10.64
C GLY A 18 -19.86 -3.04 10.56
N ILE A 19 -19.08 -3.71 9.71
CA ILE A 19 -17.67 -3.40 9.47
C ILE A 19 -17.46 -3.05 7.99
N ASN A 20 -16.89 -1.88 7.75
CA ASN A 20 -16.36 -1.44 6.47
C ASN A 20 -15.03 -2.18 6.21
N ILE A 21 -14.90 -2.78 5.03
CA ILE A 21 -13.73 -3.62 4.67
C ILE A 21 -12.46 -2.78 4.54
N ASP A 22 -12.55 -1.58 3.96
CA ASP A 22 -11.40 -0.69 3.80
C ASP A 22 -10.93 -0.15 5.17
N TRP A 23 -11.87 0.09 6.09
CA TRP A 23 -11.53 0.43 7.47
C TRP A 23 -10.80 -0.74 8.16
N ALA A 24 -11.28 -1.97 7.98
CA ALA A 24 -10.63 -3.16 8.52
C ALA A 24 -9.23 -3.36 7.91
N PHE A 25 -9.06 -3.09 6.62
CA PHE A 25 -7.76 -3.12 5.96
C PHE A 25 -6.78 -2.13 6.60
N HIS A 26 -7.19 -0.87 6.76
CA HIS A 26 -6.36 0.16 7.41
C HIS A 26 -6.06 -0.19 8.87
N LEU A 27 -7.03 -0.70 9.61
CA LEU A 27 -6.84 -1.14 10.98
C LEU A 27 -5.82 -2.27 11.09
N LEU A 28 -5.96 -3.33 10.30
CA LEU A 28 -5.06 -4.47 10.32
C LEU A 28 -3.63 -4.08 9.92
N THR A 29 -3.51 -3.16 8.97
CA THR A 29 -2.23 -2.57 8.55
C THR A 29 -1.59 -1.81 9.72
N TYR A 30 -2.36 -0.94 10.38
CA TYR A 30 -1.90 -0.19 11.55
C TYR A 30 -1.51 -1.11 12.72
N MET A 31 -2.29 -2.17 12.96
CA MET A 31 -2.02 -3.14 14.02
C MET A 31 -0.72 -3.92 13.81
N ASN A 32 -0.13 -3.93 12.61
CA ASN A 32 1.15 -4.59 12.30
C ASN A 32 1.27 -5.96 13.00
N LEU A 33 0.41 -6.91 12.64
CA LEU A 33 0.20 -8.15 13.40
C LEU A 33 1.47 -9.00 13.60
N ASN A 34 2.52 -8.75 12.82
CA ASN A 34 3.85 -9.32 13.03
C ASN A 34 4.41 -9.07 14.44
N GLN A 35 3.95 -8.03 15.14
CA GLN A 35 4.30 -7.78 16.54
C GLN A 35 3.86 -8.90 17.50
N TYR A 36 2.88 -9.73 17.10
CA TYR A 36 2.36 -10.84 17.89
C TYR A 36 2.95 -12.20 17.48
N ALA A 37 3.87 -12.23 16.52
CA ALA A 37 4.54 -13.44 16.07
C ALA A 37 5.36 -14.08 17.20
N SER A 38 5.44 -15.42 17.23
CA SER A 38 6.33 -16.11 18.16
C SER A 38 7.80 -15.90 17.79
N GLN A 39 8.67 -15.71 18.80
CA GLN A 39 10.13 -15.65 18.62
C GLN A 39 10.75 -17.06 18.48
N SER A 40 10.13 -17.94 17.69
CA SER A 40 10.60 -19.30 17.41
C SER A 40 11.43 -19.36 16.13
N ALA A 41 12.17 -20.46 15.92
CA ALA A 41 13.00 -20.68 14.72
C ALA A 41 12.22 -20.59 13.40
N GLN A 42 10.92 -20.89 13.42
CA GLN A 42 9.96 -20.43 12.41
C GLN A 42 9.09 -19.34 13.04
N PRO A 43 9.20 -18.07 12.61
CA PRO A 43 8.28 -17.02 13.01
C PRO A 43 6.89 -17.34 12.47
N GLY A 44 5.92 -17.49 13.36
CA GLY A 44 4.54 -17.82 12.99
C GLY A 44 3.56 -16.98 13.77
N LEU A 45 2.54 -16.47 13.08
CA LEU A 45 1.43 -15.79 13.73
C LEU A 45 0.31 -16.80 13.99
N ALA A 46 0.15 -17.20 15.25
CA ALA A 46 -0.91 -18.12 15.64
C ALA A 46 -2.28 -17.43 15.55
N VAL A 47 -3.20 -17.99 14.77
CA VAL A 47 -4.57 -17.46 14.57
C VAL A 47 -5.27 -17.22 15.91
N GLY A 48 -5.15 -18.16 16.85
CA GLY A 48 -5.76 -18.03 18.17
C GLY A 48 -5.27 -16.81 18.97
N LYS A 49 -4.03 -16.33 18.77
CA LYS A 49 -3.57 -15.08 19.40
C LYS A 49 -4.27 -13.86 18.81
N ILE A 50 -4.52 -13.87 17.49
CA ILE A 50 -5.22 -12.77 16.81
C ILE A 50 -6.68 -12.72 17.23
N GLU A 51 -7.34 -13.89 17.33
CA GLU A 51 -8.77 -14.00 17.71
C GLU A 51 -9.06 -13.43 19.10
N THR A 52 -8.07 -13.42 19.99
CA THR A 52 -8.22 -12.86 21.34
C THR A 52 -8.09 -11.34 21.39
N LEU A 53 -7.60 -10.69 20.33
CA LEU A 53 -7.39 -9.24 20.32
C LEU A 53 -8.72 -8.51 20.34
N GLN A 54 -8.88 -7.61 21.31
CA GLN A 54 -10.06 -6.77 21.43
C GLN A 54 -9.76 -5.38 20.84
N ILE A 55 -10.65 -4.93 19.96
CA ILE A 55 -10.54 -3.64 19.28
C ILE A 55 -11.88 -2.90 19.36
N PRO A 56 -11.88 -1.59 19.66
CA PRO A 56 -13.11 -0.81 19.60
C PRO A 56 -13.54 -0.65 18.14
N ILE A 57 -14.80 -0.99 17.84
CA ILE A 57 -15.38 -0.83 16.51
C ILE A 57 -16.24 0.45 16.53
N PRO A 58 -15.85 1.51 15.79
CA PRO A 58 -16.63 2.74 15.73
C PRO A 58 -17.88 2.55 14.84
N PRO A 59 -18.87 3.47 14.88
CA PRO A 59 -20.01 3.45 13.97
C PRO A 59 -19.59 3.52 12.50
N LEU A 60 -20.40 2.96 11.60
CA LEU A 60 -20.10 2.91 10.15
C LEU A 60 -19.78 4.28 9.52
N THR A 61 -20.43 5.35 9.99
CA THR A 61 -20.17 6.73 9.54
C THR A 61 -18.74 7.17 9.87
N GLU A 62 -18.26 6.86 11.07
CA GLU A 62 -16.90 7.16 11.49
C GLU A 62 -15.88 6.26 10.77
N GLN A 63 -16.21 4.98 10.55
CA GLN A 63 -15.38 4.10 9.73
C GLN A 63 -15.16 4.68 8.33
N ALA A 64 -16.25 5.14 7.67
CA ALA A 64 -16.16 5.76 6.34
C ALA A 64 -15.36 7.07 6.35
N ARG A 65 -15.51 7.89 7.40
CA ARG A 65 -14.72 9.13 7.56
C ARG A 65 -13.23 8.83 7.70
N ILE A 66 -12.86 7.81 8.49
CA ILE A 66 -11.47 7.37 8.66
C ILE A 66 -10.91 6.89 7.32
N VAL A 67 -11.64 6.02 6.61
CA VAL A 67 -11.25 5.49 5.29
C VAL A 67 -11.00 6.62 4.30
N ALA A 68 -11.91 7.59 4.19
CA ALA A 68 -11.75 8.70 3.25
C ALA A 68 -10.47 9.52 3.50
N ILE A 69 -10.06 9.66 4.77
CA ILE A 69 -8.83 10.35 5.12
C ILE A 69 -7.61 9.50 4.75
N LEU A 70 -7.61 8.22 5.15
CA LEU A 70 -6.46 7.34 4.94
C LEU A 70 -6.25 6.99 3.47
N ASP A 71 -7.30 6.74 2.71
CA ASP A 71 -7.23 6.49 1.26
C ASP A 71 -6.67 7.69 0.51
N LYS A 72 -6.99 8.91 0.95
CA LYS A 72 -6.42 10.12 0.35
C LYS A 72 -4.91 10.19 0.56
N PHE A 73 -4.42 9.83 1.74
CA PHE A 73 -2.97 9.78 1.99
C PHE A 73 -2.31 8.65 1.20
N ASP A 74 -2.89 7.46 1.22
CA ASP A 74 -2.36 6.29 0.51
C ASP A 74 -2.28 6.54 -1.01
N ALA A 75 -3.32 7.13 -1.59
CA ALA A 75 -3.34 7.51 -3.00
C ALA A 75 -2.24 8.54 -3.33
N LEU A 76 -1.97 9.50 -2.46
CA LEU A 76 -0.91 10.49 -2.69
C LEU A 76 0.49 9.86 -2.58
N THR A 77 0.72 8.96 -1.62
CA THR A 77 2.06 8.43 -1.34
C THR A 77 2.43 7.20 -2.16
N ASN A 78 1.47 6.31 -2.41
CA ASN A 78 1.74 4.97 -2.92
C ASN A 78 1.16 4.71 -4.31
N SER A 79 0.26 5.57 -4.81
CA SER A 79 -0.31 5.39 -6.14
C SER A 79 0.73 5.56 -7.24
N ILE A 80 0.94 4.50 -8.02
CA ILE A 80 1.79 4.52 -9.22
C ILE A 80 1.17 5.32 -10.37
N THR A 81 -0.12 5.65 -10.32
CA THR A 81 -0.82 6.35 -11.41
C THR A 81 -0.97 7.85 -11.15
N GLN A 82 -1.08 8.27 -9.89
CA GLN A 82 -1.46 9.65 -9.54
C GLN A 82 -0.71 10.23 -8.32
N GLY A 83 0.17 9.47 -7.67
CA GLY A 83 0.91 9.88 -6.48
C GLY A 83 2.37 10.24 -6.73
N LEU A 84 3.14 10.35 -5.64
CA LEU A 84 4.57 10.65 -5.66
C LEU A 84 5.40 9.75 -6.60
N PRO A 85 5.16 8.42 -6.68
CA PRO A 85 5.93 7.57 -7.60
C PRO A 85 5.79 8.02 -9.06
N ARG A 86 4.59 8.44 -9.47
CA ARG A 86 4.34 8.94 -10.81
C ARG A 86 5.06 10.26 -11.08
N GLU A 87 5.06 11.16 -10.09
CA GLU A 87 5.78 12.44 -10.22
C GLU A 87 7.29 12.22 -10.32
N ILE A 88 7.85 11.31 -9.51
CA ILE A 88 9.28 10.95 -9.56
C ILE A 88 9.65 10.39 -10.94
N GLU A 89 8.85 9.45 -11.46
CA GLU A 89 9.06 8.87 -12.79
C GLU A 89 9.10 9.94 -13.89
N LEU A 90 8.11 10.85 -13.90
CA LEU A 90 8.03 11.93 -14.88
C LEU A 90 9.21 12.90 -14.77
N ARG A 91 9.65 13.24 -13.55
CA ARG A 91 10.82 14.09 -13.33
C ARG A 91 12.11 13.42 -13.77
N GLN A 92 12.23 12.11 -13.60
CA GLN A 92 13.38 11.35 -14.07
C GLN A 92 13.46 11.31 -15.60
N GLN A 93 12.34 11.05 -16.28
CA GLN A 93 12.25 11.11 -17.74
C GLN A 93 12.59 12.51 -18.27
N GLN A 94 12.06 13.55 -17.63
CA GLN A 94 12.38 14.94 -17.97
C GLN A 94 13.87 15.24 -17.80
N TYR A 95 14.48 14.79 -16.70
CA TYR A 95 15.91 14.95 -16.46
C TYR A 95 16.75 14.26 -17.54
N GLU A 96 16.44 13.02 -17.89
CA GLU A 96 17.15 12.26 -18.93
C GLU A 96 17.07 12.95 -20.29
N TYR A 97 15.88 13.44 -20.67
CA TYR A 97 15.70 14.20 -21.90
C TYR A 97 16.60 15.44 -21.95
N TYR A 98 16.61 16.25 -20.89
CA TYR A 98 17.44 17.47 -20.87
C TYR A 98 18.93 17.17 -20.77
N ARG A 99 19.33 16.13 -20.04
CA ARG A 99 20.71 15.65 -20.00
C ARG A 99 21.20 15.30 -21.40
N ASP A 100 20.42 14.51 -22.13
CA ASP A 100 20.80 14.05 -23.47
C ASP A 100 20.79 15.20 -24.47
N LEU A 101 19.85 16.15 -24.36
CA LEU A 101 19.82 17.36 -25.18
C LEU A 101 21.07 18.23 -24.96
N LEU A 102 21.45 18.50 -23.71
CA LEU A 102 22.62 19.31 -23.38
C LEU A 102 23.94 18.65 -23.80
N LEU A 103 23.99 17.31 -23.76
CA LEU A 103 25.16 16.54 -24.17
C LEU A 103 25.18 16.24 -25.68
N SER A 104 24.08 16.51 -26.39
CA SER A 104 24.02 16.48 -27.85
C SER A 104 24.58 17.79 -28.41
N PHE A 105 25.91 17.88 -28.49
CA PHE A 105 26.54 18.98 -29.23
C PHE A 105 26.13 18.85 -30.70
N ALA A 106 25.43 19.85 -31.24
CA ALA A 106 25.18 19.93 -32.68
C ALA A 106 26.54 19.85 -33.40
N LYS A 107 26.69 18.89 -34.32
CA LYS A 107 27.91 18.78 -35.13
C LYS A 107 28.16 20.12 -35.83
N PRO A 108 29.39 20.67 -35.81
CA PRO A 108 29.71 21.86 -36.57
C PRO A 108 29.27 21.65 -38.01
N LYS A 109 28.45 22.57 -38.51
CA LYS A 109 28.06 22.58 -39.92
C LYS A 109 29.35 22.83 -40.71
N GLU A 110 29.88 21.81 -41.38
CA GLU A 110 30.99 21.99 -42.31
C GLU A 110 30.55 23.03 -43.34
N LEU A 111 31.12 24.22 -43.25
CA LEU A 111 30.95 25.27 -44.24
C LEU A 111 31.74 24.82 -45.48
N SER A 112 31.01 24.29 -46.46
CA SER A 112 31.51 23.97 -47.80
C SER A 112 31.89 25.23 -48.56
#